data_AF-A0AAJ2DLJ7-F1
#
_entry.id   AF-A0AAJ2DLJ7-F1
#
_cell.length_a   1.000
_cell.length_b   1.000
_cell.length_c   1.000
_cell.angle_alpha   90.00
_cell.angle_beta   90.00
_cell.angle_gamma   90.00
#
_symmetry.space_group_name_H-M   'P 1'
#
loop_
_entity.id
_entity.type
_entity.pdbx_description
1 polymer ?
#
loop_
_entity_poly.entity_id
_entity_poly.type
_entity_poly.pdbx_seq_one_letter_code
_entity_poly.pdbx_strand_id
1 'polypeptide(L)'
;MDTNITLNMAMNIAIDYKSKYNLSGDILENLERTIKFYSEFDSVNGPVWLVIVSIEPNDFFAENEYTIVISDKEAAVKYIIDPNGHIFSPHLETMTDEEFEEIFGGDEKEN
;
A
#
# COMPACT_ATOMS: atom_id res chain seq x y z
N MET A 1 3.37 -24.44 -3.40
CA MET A 1 2.69 -23.48 -2.52
C MET A 1 1.31 -23.28 -3.12
N ASP A 2 0.25 -23.52 -2.36
CA ASP A 2 -1.10 -23.19 -2.79
C ASP A 2 -1.37 -21.73 -2.42
N THR A 3 -1.56 -20.88 -3.44
CA THR A 3 -1.96 -19.49 -3.26
C THR A 3 -3.46 -19.38 -3.44
N ASN A 4 -4.12 -18.56 -2.64
CA ASN A 4 -5.56 -18.33 -2.75
C ASN A 4 -5.90 -17.45 -3.96
N ILE A 5 -5.02 -16.51 -4.32
CA ILE A 5 -5.12 -15.75 -5.57
C ILE A 5 -3.96 -16.04 -6.50
N THR A 6 -4.21 -15.87 -7.80
CA THR A 6 -3.17 -16.02 -8.83
C THR A 6 -2.35 -14.74 -8.98
N LEU A 7 -1.17 -14.84 -9.58
CA LEU A 7 -0.33 -13.69 -9.92
C LEU A 7 -1.11 -12.63 -10.72
N ASN A 8 -1.87 -13.03 -11.74
CA ASN A 8 -2.68 -12.12 -12.55
C ASN A 8 -3.80 -11.45 -11.73
N MET A 9 -4.39 -12.17 -10.77
CA MET A 9 -5.40 -11.59 -9.87
C MET A 9 -4.78 -10.54 -8.95
N ALA A 10 -3.61 -10.82 -8.35
CA ALA A 10 -2.89 -9.86 -7.52
C ALA A 10 -2.50 -8.60 -8.32
N MET A 11 -2.06 -8.78 -9.57
CA MET A 11 -1.79 -7.66 -10.48
C MET A 11 -3.03 -6.80 -10.76
N ASN A 12 -4.16 -7.44 -11.08
CA ASN A 12 -5.40 -6.72 -11.33
C ASN A 12 -5.87 -5.96 -10.07
N ILE A 13 -5.78 -6.59 -8.88
CA ILE A 13 -6.08 -5.93 -7.60
C ILE A 13 -5.21 -4.67 -7.43
N ALA A 14 -3.92 -4.73 -7.73
CA ALA A 14 -3.02 -3.58 -7.62
C ALA A 14 -3.39 -2.46 -8.61
N ILE A 15 -3.68 -2.80 -9.86
CA ILE A 15 -4.09 -1.84 -10.91
C ILE A 15 -5.40 -1.16 -10.52
N ASP A 16 -6.40 -1.94 -10.12
CA ASP A 16 -7.71 -1.43 -9.70
C ASP A 16 -7.58 -0.53 -8.47
N TYR A 17 -6.77 -0.94 -7.49
CA TYR A 17 -6.52 -0.15 -6.29
C TYR A 17 -5.84 1.19 -6.62
N LYS A 18 -4.79 1.15 -7.45
CA LYS A 18 -4.07 2.34 -7.92
C LYS A 18 -5.00 3.32 -8.63
N SER A 19 -5.84 2.80 -9.54
CA SER A 19 -6.82 3.61 -10.27
C SER A 19 -7.88 4.20 -9.34
N LYS A 20 -8.43 3.40 -8.41
CA LYS A 20 -9.45 3.81 -7.45
C LYS A 20 -9.00 4.99 -6.57
N TYR A 21 -7.74 4.98 -6.14
CA TYR A 21 -7.18 6.02 -5.26
C TYR A 21 -6.29 7.03 -5.99
N ASN A 22 -6.31 7.04 -7.33
CA ASN A 22 -5.55 7.96 -8.18
C ASN A 22 -4.05 8.06 -7.81
N LEU A 23 -3.42 6.91 -7.53
CA LEU A 23 -2.01 6.84 -7.15
C LEU A 23 -1.11 7.00 -8.39
N SER A 24 0.01 7.72 -8.23
CA SER A 24 0.98 8.01 -9.29
C SER A 24 1.85 6.79 -9.66
N GLY A 25 2.63 6.92 -10.73
CA GLY A 25 3.55 5.88 -11.21
C GLY A 25 2.88 4.83 -12.10
N ASP A 26 3.64 3.79 -12.42
CA ASP A 26 3.30 2.72 -13.34
C ASP A 26 3.72 1.36 -12.78
N ILE A 27 2.85 0.37 -12.99
CA ILE A 27 3.15 -1.02 -12.64
C ILE A 27 3.74 -1.68 -13.89
N LEU A 28 5.03 -2.00 -13.87
CA LEU A 28 5.76 -2.47 -15.04
C LEU A 28 5.35 -3.91 -15.41
N GLU A 29 5.30 -4.23 -16.71
CA GLU A 29 4.93 -5.57 -17.21
C GLU A 29 5.95 -6.68 -16.88
N ASN A 30 7.13 -6.33 -16.38
CA ASN A 30 8.16 -7.30 -16.00
C ASN A 30 7.81 -8.02 -14.68
N LEU A 31 6.98 -9.06 -14.79
CA LEU A 31 6.41 -9.78 -13.65
C LEU A 31 7.45 -10.29 -12.65
N GLU A 32 8.62 -10.76 -13.08
CA GLU A 32 9.65 -11.28 -12.16
C GLU A 32 10.19 -10.22 -11.19
N ARG A 33 10.18 -8.95 -11.62
CA ARG A 33 10.63 -7.82 -10.79
C ARG A 33 9.46 -7.13 -10.10
N THR A 34 8.34 -7.02 -10.79
CA THR A 34 7.18 -6.24 -10.36
C THR A 34 6.39 -6.93 -9.25
N ILE A 35 6.26 -8.26 -9.29
CA ILE A 35 5.41 -8.98 -8.33
C ILE A 35 6.15 -10.11 -7.64
N LYS A 36 6.07 -10.14 -6.30
CA LYS A 36 6.71 -11.16 -5.47
C LYS A 36 5.71 -11.73 -4.47
N PHE A 37 5.81 -13.03 -4.23
CA PHE A 37 5.02 -13.72 -3.23
C PHE A 37 5.87 -14.02 -1.99
N TYR A 38 5.31 -13.78 -0.82
CA TYR A 38 5.90 -14.15 0.46
C TYR A 38 4.89 -14.98 1.26
N SER A 39 5.33 -16.13 1.78
CA SER A 39 4.47 -17.02 2.58
C SER A 39 4.10 -16.43 3.94
N GLU A 40 4.91 -15.50 4.43
CA GLU A 40 4.72 -14.77 5.68
C GLU A 40 5.20 -13.34 5.47
N PHE A 41 4.52 -12.37 6.08
CA PHE A 41 4.89 -10.97 6.01
C PHE A 41 4.50 -10.25 7.29
N ASP A 42 5.32 -9.31 7.73
CA ASP A 42 5.09 -8.63 9.00
C ASP A 42 3.78 -7.84 8.99
N SER A 43 3.09 -7.85 10.13
CA SER A 43 1.80 -7.16 10.34
C SER A 43 0.66 -7.59 9.38
N VAL A 44 0.79 -8.70 8.64
CA VAL A 44 -0.27 -9.30 7.82
C VAL A 44 -0.49 -10.76 8.21
N ASN A 45 -1.74 -11.16 8.44
CA ASN A 45 -2.07 -12.55 8.79
C ASN A 45 -2.08 -13.45 7.54
N GLY A 46 -0.93 -14.05 7.25
CA GLY A 46 -0.76 -15.05 6.21
C GLY A 46 0.06 -14.55 5.01
N PRO A 47 0.01 -15.28 3.88
CA PRO A 47 0.80 -14.94 2.71
C PRO A 47 0.38 -13.63 2.05
N VAL A 48 1.34 -12.99 1.39
CA VAL A 48 1.11 -11.73 0.67
C VAL A 48 1.72 -11.75 -0.73
N TRP A 49 1.14 -10.92 -1.58
CA TRP A 49 1.70 -10.49 -2.84
C TRP A 49 2.18 -9.04 -2.70
N LEU A 50 3.43 -8.79 -3.03
CA LEU A 50 4.02 -7.46 -3.12
C LEU A 50 4.03 -7.04 -4.58
N VAL A 51 3.43 -5.90 -4.90
CA VAL A 51 3.44 -5.31 -6.24
C VAL A 51 4.18 -3.98 -6.21
N ILE A 52 5.29 -3.90 -6.93
CA ILE A 52 6.13 -2.71 -7.04
C ILE A 52 5.55 -1.77 -8.11
N VAL A 53 5.46 -0.49 -7.77
CA VAL A 53 5.03 0.57 -8.67
C VAL A 53 6.18 1.55 -8.85
N SER A 54 6.58 1.78 -10.10
CA SER A 54 7.63 2.74 -10.45
C SER A 54 7.03 4.12 -10.66
N ILE A 55 7.49 5.10 -9.91
CA ILE A 55 7.29 6.52 -10.15
C ILE A 55 8.35 6.97 -11.17
N GLU A 56 8.01 7.90 -12.07
CA GLU A 56 9.03 8.48 -12.95
C GLU A 56 10.05 9.27 -12.10
N PRO A 57 11.36 9.10 -12.34
CA PRO A 57 12.38 9.87 -11.65
C PRO A 57 12.15 11.37 -11.84
N ASN A 58 12.14 12.12 -10.75
CA ASN A 58 12.24 13.56 -10.79
C ASN A 58 13.69 14.01 -10.51
N ASP A 59 13.97 15.29 -10.72
CA ASP A 59 15.31 15.89 -10.55
C ASP A 59 15.88 15.76 -9.11
N PHE A 60 15.10 15.22 -8.16
CA PHE A 60 15.49 15.08 -6.76
C PHE A 60 16.13 13.73 -6.40
N PHE A 61 16.33 12.81 -7.36
CA PHE A 61 17.01 11.51 -7.16
C PHE A 61 16.46 10.65 -6.01
N ALA A 62 15.21 10.86 -5.60
CA ALA A 62 14.57 10.02 -4.58
C ALA A 62 14.39 8.60 -5.13
N GLU A 63 14.32 7.60 -4.23
CA GLU A 63 13.87 6.27 -4.65
C GLU A 63 12.46 6.40 -5.25
N ASN A 64 12.31 5.89 -6.47
CA ASN A 64 11.13 6.14 -7.29
C ASN A 64 10.21 4.92 -7.31
N GLU A 65 10.11 4.18 -6.23
CA GLU A 65 9.28 2.99 -6.18
C GLU A 65 8.51 2.91 -4.86
N TYR A 66 7.24 2.51 -4.93
CA TYR A 66 6.46 2.14 -3.76
C TYR A 66 5.88 0.75 -3.93
N THR A 67 5.55 0.09 -2.83
CA THR A 67 5.05 -1.30 -2.84
C THR A 67 3.61 -1.35 -2.37
N ILE A 68 2.72 -1.94 -3.17
CA ILE A 68 1.35 -2.29 -2.76
C ILE A 68 1.39 -3.70 -2.14
N VAL A 69 0.92 -3.82 -0.89
CA VAL A 69 0.87 -5.09 -0.15
C VAL A 69 -0.54 -5.67 -0.22
N ILE A 70 -0.69 -6.85 -0.82
CA ILE A 70 -1.96 -7.55 -1.01
C ILE A 70 -1.97 -8.82 -0.17
N SER A 71 -3.00 -9.00 0.65
CA SER A 71 -3.22 -10.27 1.36
C SER A 71 -3.70 -11.33 0.37
N ASP A 72 -2.95 -12.43 0.26
CA ASP A 72 -3.38 -13.59 -0.55
C ASP A 72 -4.66 -14.19 0.03
N LYS A 73 -4.73 -14.31 1.36
CA LYS A 73 -5.87 -14.87 2.09
C LYS A 73 -7.17 -14.08 1.90
N GLU A 74 -7.10 -12.75 1.87
CA GLU A 74 -8.27 -11.88 1.79
C GLU A 74 -8.55 -11.33 0.39
N ALA A 75 -7.63 -11.55 -0.56
CA ALA A 75 -7.71 -10.98 -1.91
C ALA A 75 -7.89 -9.45 -1.91
N ALA A 76 -7.22 -8.75 -0.99
CA ALA A 76 -7.40 -7.31 -0.76
C ALA A 76 -6.08 -6.63 -0.39
N VAL A 77 -5.95 -5.35 -0.76
CA VAL A 77 -4.82 -4.50 -0.35
C VAL A 77 -4.89 -4.22 1.14
N LYS A 78 -3.76 -4.41 1.83
CA LYS A 78 -3.60 -4.13 3.26
C LYS A 78 -3.04 -2.74 3.52
N TYR A 79 -2.04 -2.35 2.75
CA TYR A 79 -1.38 -1.06 2.84
C TYR A 79 -0.41 -0.88 1.67
N ILE A 80 0.15 0.32 1.57
CA ILE A 80 1.26 0.71 0.71
C ILE A 80 2.47 0.94 1.59
N ILE A 81 3.66 0.60 1.10
CA ILE A 81 4.94 0.98 1.68
C ILE A 81 5.59 1.98 0.71
N ASP A 82 5.85 3.20 1.19
CA ASP A 82 6.55 4.22 0.41
C ASP A 82 8.05 3.90 0.27
N PRO A 83 8.80 4.65 -0.57
CA PRO A 83 10.24 4.39 -0.75
C PRO A 83 11.08 4.53 0.54
N ASN A 84 10.56 5.22 1.55
CA ASN A 84 11.24 5.41 2.84
C ASN A 84 10.83 4.35 3.89
N GLY A 85 9.95 3.41 3.54
CA GLY A 85 9.44 2.38 4.44
C GLY A 85 8.23 2.81 5.27
N HIS A 86 7.63 3.97 5.01
CA HIS A 86 6.42 4.41 5.68
C HIS A 86 5.19 3.70 5.13
N ILE A 87 4.30 3.30 6.03
CA ILE A 87 3.07 2.59 5.70
C ILE A 87 1.94 3.60 5.49
N PHE A 88 1.19 3.43 4.40
CA PHE A 88 0.04 4.26 4.05
C PHE A 88 -1.13 3.41 3.55
N SER A 89 -2.35 3.70 4.01
CA SER A 89 -3.56 2.95 3.63
C SER A 89 -4.68 3.90 3.23
N PRO A 90 -4.74 4.35 1.96
CA PRO A 90 -5.76 5.30 1.51
C PRO A 90 -7.21 4.76 1.58
N HIS A 91 -7.36 3.44 1.81
CA HIS A 91 -8.66 2.79 2.00
C HIS A 91 -9.14 2.78 3.45
N LEU A 92 -8.29 3.12 4.42
CA LEU A 92 -8.69 3.34 5.80
C LEU A 92 -9.07 4.82 5.94
N GLU A 93 -10.22 5.10 6.56
CA GLU A 93 -10.58 6.46 6.92
C GLU A 93 -9.50 7.02 7.83
N THR A 94 -8.86 8.10 7.41
CA THR A 94 -8.07 8.93 8.32
C THR A 94 -9.05 9.67 9.20
N MET A 95 -8.77 9.69 10.51
CA MET A 95 -9.46 10.56 11.45
C MET A 95 -9.45 11.98 10.88
N THR A 96 -10.63 12.58 10.78
CA THR A 96 -10.77 13.96 10.30
C THR A 96 -10.10 14.91 11.30
N ASP A 97 -9.71 16.10 10.83
CA ASP A 97 -9.16 17.13 11.72
C ASP A 97 -10.16 17.49 12.85
N GLU A 98 -11.47 17.43 12.56
CA GLU A 98 -12.54 17.63 13.55
C GLU A 98 -12.53 16.52 14.62
N GLU A 99 -12.42 15.25 14.24
CA GLU A 99 -12.31 14.13 15.17
C GLU A 99 -10.97 14.15 15.96
N PHE A 100 -9.88 14.61 15.35
CA PHE A 100 -8.60 14.79 16.04
C PHE A 100 -8.72 15.85 17.14
N GLU A 101 -9.29 17.02 16.82
CA GLU A 101 -9.49 18.13 17.76
C GLU A 101 -10.48 17.77 18.87
N GLU A 102 -11.53 16.99 18.59
CA GLU A 102 -12.42 16.51 19.66
C GLU A 102 -11.73 15.58 20.66
N ILE A 103 -10.78 14.76 20.20
CA ILE A 103 -10.07 13.79 21.06
C ILE A 103 -8.86 14.42 21.75
N PHE A 104 -8.13 15.31 21.08
CA PHE A 104 -6.83 15.83 21.53
C PHE A 104 -6.80 17.35 21.77
N GLY A 105 -7.79 18.11 21.31
CA GLY A 105 -7.88 19.58 21.47
C GLY A 105 -8.41 20.04 22.84
N GLY A 106 -8.67 19.10 23.77
CA GLY A 106 -9.25 19.37 25.08
C GLY A 106 -8.29 19.85 26.17
N ASP A 107 -6.97 19.82 25.94
CA ASP A 107 -5.96 19.99 27.01
C ASP A 107 -5.33 21.40 27.11
N GLU A 108 -5.95 22.45 26.56
CA GLU A 108 -5.50 23.84 26.76
C GLU A 108 -6.60 24.75 27.34
N LYS A 109 -7.10 24.44 28.53
CA LYS A 109 -7.73 25.44 29.43
C LYS A 109 -7.37 25.19 30.89
N GLU A 110 -6.10 25.38 31.24
CA GLU A 110 -5.74 25.70 32.62
C GLU A 110 -5.89 27.21 32.86
N ASN A 111 -6.81 27.51 33.79
CA ASN A 111 -7.17 28.78 34.46
C ASN A 111 -6.30 30.04 34.26
#